data_AF-A0A7V8NVL4-F1
#
_entry.id   AF-A0A7V8NVL4-F1
#
_cell.length_a   1.000
_cell.length_b   1.000
_cell.length_c   1.000
_cell.angle_alpha   90.00
_cell.angle_beta   90.00
_cell.angle_gamma   90.00
#
_symmetry.space_group_name_H-M   'P 1'
#
loop_
_entity.id
_entity.type
_entity.pdbx_description
1 polymer ?
#
loop_
_entity_poly.entity_id
_entity_poly.type
_entity_poly.pdbx_seq_one_letter_code
_entity_poly.pdbx_strand_id
1 'polypeptide(L)'
;MNGLISQVPREIEAMSRILSRGTISDLLRYINQDEHVRRDHEFYMSMAQFAGNGEYPGPDLLAAWYQRNIRIYSNLRGIIDSPEDRVLVIYGSGHLFWLERDVLDSPDLELVRLSDYAK
;
A
#
# COMPACT_ATOMS: atom_id res chain seq x y z
N MET A 1 -4.81 -7.87 -17.64
CA MET A 1 -4.75 -6.39 -17.79
C MET A 1 -6.10 -5.73 -18.05
N ASN A 2 -6.87 -6.12 -19.08
CA ASN A 2 -8.12 -5.41 -19.44
C ASN A 2 -9.12 -5.31 -18.28
N GLY A 3 -9.19 -6.31 -17.39
CA GLY A 3 -10.06 -6.29 -16.21
C GLY A 3 -9.59 -5.39 -15.06
N LEU A 4 -8.29 -5.14 -14.91
CA LEU A 4 -7.69 -4.32 -13.85
C LEU A 4 -7.60 -2.85 -14.27
N ILE A 5 -7.11 -2.58 -15.49
CA ILE A 5 -7.01 -1.22 -16.05
C ILE A 5 -8.40 -0.62 -16.26
N SER A 6 -9.41 -1.43 -16.58
CA SER A 6 -10.80 -0.95 -16.71
C SER A 6 -11.45 -0.53 -15.37
N GLN A 7 -10.80 -0.78 -14.23
CA GLN A 7 -11.30 -0.32 -12.93
C GLN A 7 -10.75 1.06 -12.56
N VAL A 8 -9.62 1.48 -13.14
CA VAL A 8 -8.94 2.74 -12.82
C VAL A 8 -9.86 3.96 -12.94
N PRO A 9 -10.67 4.12 -14.00
CA PRO A 9 -11.60 5.25 -14.08
C PRO A 9 -12.62 5.27 -12.93
N ARG A 10 -13.12 4.10 -12.52
CA ARG A 10 -14.10 4.00 -11.42
C ARG A 10 -13.49 4.38 -10.08
N GLU A 11 -12.24 3.98 -9.83
CA GLU A 11 -11.51 4.38 -8.62
C GLU A 11 -11.30 5.89 -8.57
N ILE A 12 -10.86 6.49 -9.68
CA ILE A 12 -10.67 7.95 -9.77
C ILE A 12 -11.99 8.69 -9.53
N GLU A 13 -13.09 8.22 -10.12
CA GLU A 13 -14.42 8.80 -9.90
C GLU A 13 -14.89 8.63 -8.45
N ALA A 14 -14.59 7.51 -7.79
CA ALA A 14 -14.92 7.30 -6.38
C ALA A 14 -14.13 8.26 -5.47
N MET A 15 -12.82 8.37 -5.68
CA MET A 15 -11.96 9.29 -4.92
C MET A 15 -12.39 10.76 -5.13
N SER A 16 -12.69 11.15 -6.37
CA SER A 16 -13.18 12.50 -6.70
C SER A 16 -14.51 12.81 -6.01
N ARG A 17 -15.45 11.85 -6.00
CA ARG A 17 -16.72 12.01 -5.27
C ARG A 17 -16.51 12.21 -3.77
N ILE A 18 -15.61 11.44 -3.15
CA ILE A 18 -15.29 11.58 -1.73
C ILE A 18 -14.71 12.97 -1.46
N LEU A 19 -13.73 13.41 -2.25
CA LEU A 19 -13.13 14.73 -2.09
C LEU A 19 -14.11 15.89 -2.32
N SER A 20 -15.08 15.72 -3.24
CA SER A 20 -16.07 16.78 -3.53
C SER A 20 -17.11 16.97 -2.42
N ARG A 21 -17.27 16.01 -1.51
CA ARG A 21 -18.33 15.99 -0.49
C ARG A 21 -17.86 15.72 0.93
N GLY A 22 -16.59 15.38 1.11
CA GLY A 22 -16.00 14.98 2.38
C GLY A 22 -14.65 15.63 2.61
N THR A 23 -13.90 15.06 3.53
CA THR A 23 -12.59 15.56 3.97
C THR A 23 -11.46 14.74 3.38
N ILE A 24 -10.22 15.23 3.52
CA ILE A 24 -9.02 14.43 3.22
C ILE A 24 -8.99 13.17 4.09
N SER A 25 -9.40 13.26 5.36
CA SER A 25 -9.51 12.10 6.25
C SER A 25 -10.48 11.05 5.71
N ASP A 26 -11.59 11.47 5.08
CA ASP A 26 -12.52 10.53 4.44
C ASP A 26 -11.86 9.79 3.28
N LEU A 27 -11.08 10.48 2.45
CA LEU A 27 -10.31 9.85 1.38
C LEU A 27 -9.26 8.89 1.93
N LEU A 28 -8.48 9.31 2.93
CA LEU A 28 -7.44 8.48 3.53
C LEU A 28 -8.03 7.22 4.18
N ARG A 29 -9.18 7.35 4.86
CA ARG A 29 -9.93 6.19 5.38
C ARG A 29 -10.36 5.26 4.26
N TYR A 30 -10.85 5.80 3.14
CA TYR A 30 -11.30 5.01 2.00
C TYR A 30 -10.17 4.21 1.34
N ILE A 31 -9.05 4.86 1.01
CA ILE A 31 -7.94 4.19 0.32
C ILE A 31 -7.16 3.22 1.24
N ASN A 32 -7.29 3.35 2.56
CA ASN A 32 -6.68 2.45 3.55
C ASN A 32 -7.59 1.25 3.92
N GLN A 33 -8.76 1.07 3.29
CA GLN A 33 -9.60 -0.11 3.53
C GLN A 33 -8.95 -1.37 2.96
N ASP A 34 -9.11 -2.51 3.63
CA ASP A 34 -8.54 -3.81 3.22
C ASP A 34 -8.81 -4.16 1.75
N GLU A 35 -10.03 -3.89 1.29
CA GLU A 35 -10.46 -4.15 -0.08
C GLU A 35 -9.68 -3.29 -1.10
N HIS A 36 -9.37 -2.05 -0.76
CA HIS A 36 -8.58 -1.14 -1.59
C HIS A 36 -7.10 -1.51 -1.56
N VAL A 37 -6.54 -1.80 -0.39
CA VAL A 37 -5.15 -2.27 -0.23
C VAL A 37 -4.92 -3.55 -1.01
N ARG A 38 -5.84 -4.51 -0.94
CA ARG A 38 -5.79 -5.76 -1.71
C ARG A 38 -5.82 -5.50 -3.21
N ARG A 39 -6.72 -4.64 -3.69
CA ARG A 39 -6.86 -4.31 -5.12
C ARG A 39 -5.61 -3.61 -5.67
N ASP A 40 -5.05 -2.67 -4.91
CA ASP A 40 -3.77 -2.00 -5.24
C ASP A 40 -2.64 -3.03 -5.37
N HIS A 41 -2.54 -3.97 -4.42
CA HIS A 41 -1.55 -5.05 -4.49
C HIS A 41 -1.75 -5.98 -5.69
N GLU A 42 -2.99 -6.39 -5.97
CA GLU A 42 -3.34 -7.24 -7.12
C GLU A 42 -2.93 -6.61 -8.46
N PHE A 43 -3.04 -5.28 -8.58
CA PHE A 43 -2.56 -4.57 -9.75
C PHE A 43 -1.07 -4.81 -10.01
N TYR A 44 -0.23 -4.66 -8.99
CA TYR A 44 1.21 -4.93 -9.12
C TYR A 44 1.47 -6.41 -9.38
N MET A 45 0.83 -7.31 -8.64
CA MET A 45 1.01 -8.76 -8.85
C MET A 45 0.62 -9.22 -10.24
N SER A 46 -0.32 -8.54 -10.90
CA SER A 46 -0.66 -8.81 -12.29
C SER A 46 0.52 -8.63 -13.26
N MET A 47 1.56 -7.88 -12.87
CA MET A 47 2.77 -7.71 -13.67
C MET A 47 3.62 -8.99 -13.73
N ALA A 48 3.46 -9.93 -12.78
CA ALA A 48 4.21 -11.18 -12.79
C ALA A 48 4.00 -12.01 -14.07
N GLN A 49 2.87 -11.82 -14.75
CA GLN A 49 2.56 -12.50 -16.01
C GLN A 49 3.50 -12.10 -17.17
N PHE A 50 4.23 -11.00 -17.07
CA PHE A 50 5.14 -10.52 -18.11
C PHE A 50 6.51 -11.19 -18.00
N ALA A 51 6.56 -12.42 -18.48
CA ALA A 51 7.79 -13.17 -18.68
C ALA A 51 7.69 -13.94 -20.00
N GLY A 52 8.81 -14.09 -20.71
CA GLY A 52 8.83 -14.78 -22.00
C GLY A 52 10.21 -14.72 -22.64
N ASN A 53 10.51 -15.70 -23.52
CA ASN A 53 11.77 -15.78 -24.25
C ASN A 53 13.04 -15.74 -23.36
N GLY A 54 12.94 -16.23 -22.12
CA GLY A 54 14.04 -16.18 -21.14
C GLY A 54 14.20 -14.84 -20.40
N GLU A 55 13.32 -13.87 -20.66
CA GLU A 55 13.28 -12.57 -19.99
C GLU A 55 12.13 -12.50 -18.97
N TYR A 56 12.33 -11.71 -17.93
CA TYR A 56 11.41 -11.59 -16.79
C TYR A 56 11.11 -10.12 -16.41
N PRO A 57 10.75 -9.23 -17.35
CA PRO A 57 10.58 -7.81 -17.05
C PRO A 57 9.51 -7.54 -15.97
N GLY A 58 8.45 -8.33 -15.91
CA GLY A 58 7.43 -8.26 -14.87
C GLY A 58 7.95 -8.64 -13.48
N PRO A 59 8.51 -9.85 -13.31
CA PRO A 59 9.19 -10.24 -12.07
C PRO A 59 10.33 -9.29 -11.65
N ASP A 60 11.12 -8.77 -12.60
CA ASP A 60 12.19 -7.81 -12.32
C ASP A 60 11.62 -6.49 -11.77
N LEU A 61 10.51 -6.00 -12.33
CA LEU A 61 9.77 -4.86 -11.81
C LEU A 61 9.28 -5.13 -10.38
N LEU A 62 8.70 -6.31 -10.13
CA LEU A 62 8.21 -6.70 -8.80
C LEU A 62 9.34 -6.80 -7.77
N ALA A 63 10.49 -7.36 -8.15
CA ALA A 63 11.67 -7.42 -7.30
C ALA A 63 12.18 -6.02 -6.93
N ALA A 64 12.27 -5.10 -7.91
CA ALA A 64 12.64 -3.71 -7.67
C ALA A 64 11.61 -2.96 -6.82
N TRP A 65 10.32 -3.25 -6.99
CA TRP A 65 9.27 -2.70 -6.15
C TRP A 65 9.37 -3.20 -4.72
N TYR A 66 9.55 -4.50 -4.48
CA TYR A 66 9.77 -5.04 -3.13
C TYR A 66 11.05 -4.48 -2.49
N GLN A 67 12.13 -4.28 -3.26
CA GLN A 67 13.33 -3.62 -2.77
C GLN A 67 13.04 -2.21 -2.22
N ARG A 68 12.10 -1.46 -2.80
CA ARG A 68 11.66 -0.16 -2.25
C ARG A 68 10.86 -0.34 -0.97
N ASN A 69 9.95 -1.32 -0.91
CA ASN A 69 9.12 -1.59 0.27
C ASN A 69 9.98 -1.97 1.48
N ILE A 70 10.95 -2.88 1.32
CA ILE A 70 11.79 -3.29 2.44
C ILE A 70 12.73 -2.15 2.92
N ARG A 71 13.10 -1.23 2.03
CA ARG A 71 13.83 -0.01 2.41
C ARG A 71 12.95 0.96 3.21
N ILE A 72 11.67 1.11 2.86
CA ILE A 72 10.70 1.89 3.64
C ILE A 72 10.58 1.30 5.05
N TYR A 73 10.40 -0.02 5.16
CA TYR A 73 10.34 -0.71 6.44
C TYR A 73 11.63 -0.55 7.25
N SER A 74 12.80 -0.70 6.63
CA SER A 74 14.10 -0.47 7.30
C SER A 74 14.24 0.96 7.82
N ASN A 75 13.80 1.96 7.06
CA ASN A 75 13.84 3.36 7.50
C ASN A 75 12.86 3.60 8.65
N LEU A 76 11.67 3.01 8.60
CA LEU A 76 10.69 3.07 9.70
C LEU A 76 11.26 2.48 10.98
N ARG A 77 11.86 1.29 10.91
CA ARG A 77 12.52 0.65 12.07
C ARG A 77 13.66 1.50 12.62
N GLY A 78 14.41 2.18 11.76
CA GLY A 78 15.57 2.99 12.15
C GLY A 78 15.25 4.30 12.89
N ILE A 79 13.98 4.71 12.97
CA ILE A 79 13.55 5.91 13.71
C ILE A 79 12.80 5.60 15.01
N ILE A 80 12.63 4.31 15.34
CA ILE A 80 11.94 3.86 16.55
C ILE A 80 13.03 3.49 17.56
N ASP A 81 13.13 4.28 18.62
CA ASP A 81 14.19 4.15 19.63
C ASP A 81 13.64 3.64 20.98
N SER A 82 12.33 3.66 21.15
CA SER A 82 11.65 3.29 22.40
C SER A 82 10.37 2.47 22.14
N PRO A 83 10.01 1.51 23.02
CA PRO A 83 8.72 0.83 22.96
C PRO A 83 7.52 1.78 23.18
N GLU A 84 7.75 2.98 23.70
CA GLU A 84 6.71 4.00 23.89
C GLU A 84 6.52 4.91 22.66
N ASP A 85 7.36 4.77 21.64
CA ASP A 85 7.27 5.60 20.43
C ASP A 85 6.01 5.27 19.64
N ARG A 86 5.36 6.33 19.15
CA ARG A 86 4.20 6.25 18.26
C ARG A 86 4.53 6.93 16.95
N VAL A 87 4.62 6.14 15.89
CA VAL A 87 4.97 6.65 14.55
C VAL A 87 3.73 6.69 13.65
N LEU A 88 3.38 7.88 13.18
CA LEU A 88 2.41 8.05 12.10
C LEU A 88 3.14 8.02 10.75
N VAL A 89 2.74 7.09 9.87
CA VAL A 89 3.34 6.96 8.53
C VAL A 89 2.38 7.49 7.47
N ILE A 90 2.83 8.48 6.69
CA ILE A 90 2.12 9.01 5.52
C ILE A 90 3.01 8.78 4.29
N TYR A 91 2.51 7.98 3.35
CA TYR A 91 3.27 7.47 2.21
C TYR A 91 2.32 7.00 1.10
N GLY A 92 2.85 6.57 -0.05
CA GLY A 92 2.02 6.15 -1.18
C GLY A 92 1.25 4.84 -0.90
N SER A 93 -0.07 4.83 -1.15
CA SER A 93 -0.97 3.69 -0.90
C SER A 93 -0.53 2.40 -1.58
N GLY A 94 0.10 2.50 -2.75
CA GLY A 94 0.66 1.36 -3.50
C GLY A 94 1.80 0.63 -2.78
N HIS A 95 2.23 1.08 -1.59
CA HIS A 95 3.20 0.39 -0.74
C HIS A 95 2.56 -0.21 0.52
N LEU A 96 1.26 0.06 0.76
CA LEU A 96 0.61 -0.23 2.04
C LEU A 96 0.54 -1.71 2.36
N PHE A 97 0.24 -2.55 1.38
CA PHE A 97 0.19 -3.99 1.56
C PHE A 97 1.49 -4.56 2.17
N TRP A 98 2.65 -4.17 1.62
CA TRP A 98 3.93 -4.70 2.09
C TRP A 98 4.28 -4.16 3.47
N LEU A 99 4.07 -2.86 3.72
CA LEU A 99 4.39 -2.31 5.04
C LEU A 99 3.49 -2.89 6.13
N GLU A 100 2.18 -3.06 5.90
CA GLU A 100 1.30 -3.75 6.86
C GLU A 100 1.81 -5.16 7.14
N ARG A 101 2.20 -5.90 6.09
CA ARG A 101 2.71 -7.26 6.26
C ARG A 101 4.01 -7.30 7.07
N ASP A 102 4.96 -6.44 6.74
CA ASP A 102 6.27 -6.37 7.43
C ASP A 102 6.11 -5.96 8.90
N VAL A 103 5.14 -5.09 9.22
CA VAL A 103 4.81 -4.70 10.60
C VAL A 103 4.10 -5.84 11.34
N LEU A 104 3.11 -6.48 10.72
CA LEU A 104 2.38 -7.62 11.32
C LEU A 104 3.28 -8.83 11.59
N ASP A 105 4.29 -9.05 10.76
CA ASP A 105 5.28 -10.11 10.93
C ASP A 105 6.43 -9.72 11.88
N SER A 106 6.46 -8.47 12.35
CA SER A 106 7.46 -8.00 13.30
C SER A 106 7.11 -8.43 14.72
N PRO A 107 8.05 -9.02 15.49
CA PRO A 107 7.80 -9.34 16.89
C PRO A 107 7.80 -8.10 17.80
N ASP A 108 8.32 -6.95 17.34
CA ASP A 108 8.52 -5.77 18.19
C ASP A 108 7.64 -4.57 17.80
N LEU A 109 6.79 -4.69 16.78
CA LEU A 109 5.90 -3.60 16.34
C LEU A 109 4.44 -3.99 16.46
N GLU A 110 3.61 -3.00 16.78
CA GLU A 110 2.16 -3.09 16.74
C GLU A 110 1.62 -2.25 15.57
N LEU A 111 0.84 -2.88 14.68
CA LEU A 111 0.11 -2.16 13.65
C LEU A 111 -1.17 -1.55 14.26
N VAL A 112 -1.30 -0.22 14.17
CA VAL A 112 -2.56 0.46 14.50
C VAL A 112 -3.06 1.23 13.28
N ARG A 113 -4.33 1.06 12.93
CA ARG A 113 -4.90 1.63 11.71
C ARG A 113 -5.47 3.01 11.96
N LEU A 114 -5.45 3.84 10.91
CA LEU A 114 -6.06 5.18 10.95
C LEU A 114 -7.55 5.11 11.32
N SER A 115 -8.26 4.07 10.84
CA SER A 115 -9.67 3.82 11.16
C SER A 115 -9.96 3.66 12.65
N ASP A 116 -8.96 3.29 13.44
CA ASP A 116 -9.11 3.05 14.88
C ASP A 116 -9.06 4.38 15.67
N TYR A 117 -8.47 5.42 15.08
CA TYR A 117 -8.32 6.76 15.68
C TYR A 117 -9.21 7.84 15.08
N ALA A 118 -9.38 7.84 13.75
CA ALA A 118 -10.08 8.89 13.03
C ALA A 118 -11.51 8.46 12.68
N LYS A 119 -12.46 8.86 13.54
CA LYS A 119 -13.90 8.76 13.26
C LYS A 119 -14.31 9.78 12.20
#